data_AF-A0AA93DKL6-F1
#
_entry.id   AF-A0AA93DKL6-F1
#
_cell.length_a   1.000
_cell.length_b   1.000
_cell.length_c   1.000
_cell.angle_alpha   90.00
_cell.angle_beta   90.00
_cell.angle_gamma   90.00
#
_symmetry.space_group_name_H-M   'P 1'
#
loop_
_entity.id
_entity.type
_entity.pdbx_description
1 polymer ?
#
loop_
_entity_poly.entity_id
_entity_poly.type
_entity_poly.pdbx_seq_one_letter_code
_entity_poly.pdbx_strand_id
1 'polypeptide(L)'
;MITSINIQNIATYTRPSILNDLRKINFIFGANGTGKTTISRVIEQATGHEHCFCQWTGGTPLEVMVYNKDFVDRNFNQENTIKGIFTLGDNQVEAEKEIAKLKPELEKLDKDINKLNIQLEGENQSGGKKKEVIELENPLQNQCWKMKQKYDTIFQQAFTGFRGSADKFKQKVLIEKSSNNAEVVSFDILKEKSETIFSENPDKREILPIINAQPLMDMALLDILKKSIVGSQDIDIAAMINKLGNSDWVKQGIYFHQHNDNHCPFCQQPTDKIFAQSLKDFFNDSYEAELHVITQLAHSYQKAIEEISSTLQTIITIQSRVRA
;
A
#
# COMPACT_ATOMS: atom_id res chain seq x y z
N MET A 1 29.69 37.36 18.88
CA MET A 1 29.61 38.84 18.98
C MET A 1 28.15 39.24 18.91
N ILE A 2 27.70 40.33 19.55
CA ILE A 2 26.30 40.76 19.44
C ILE A 2 26.06 41.35 18.04
N THR A 3 25.06 40.85 17.31
CA THR A 3 24.69 41.30 15.96
C THR A 3 23.54 42.31 15.99
N SER A 4 22.58 42.13 16.90
CA SER A 4 21.50 43.08 17.14
C SER A 4 21.03 43.06 18.59
N ILE A 5 20.43 44.17 19.04
CA ILE A 5 19.79 44.28 20.36
C ILE A 5 18.35 44.73 20.16
N ASN A 6 17.40 43.93 20.64
CA ASN A 6 15.98 44.22 20.59
C ASN A 6 15.50 44.70 21.97
N ILE A 7 14.91 45.89 22.01
CA ILE A 7 14.44 46.54 23.24
C ILE A 7 12.97 46.89 23.07
N GLN A 8 12.13 46.40 23.99
CA GLN A 8 10.69 46.62 23.93
C GLN A 8 10.09 46.77 25.33
N ASN A 9 9.16 47.73 25.44
CA ASN A 9 8.29 47.95 26.60
C ASN A 9 9.03 48.11 27.93
N ILE A 10 10.17 48.81 27.92
CA ILE A 10 11.00 49.02 29.12
C ILE A 10 11.55 50.44 29.21
N ALA A 11 11.43 51.05 30.39
CA ALA A 11 11.83 52.43 30.66
C ALA A 11 11.28 53.43 29.61
N THR A 12 12.15 54.08 28.84
CA THR A 12 11.79 55.04 27.79
C THR A 12 11.47 54.40 26.43
N TYR A 13 11.64 53.08 26.29
CA TYR A 13 11.39 52.34 25.05
C TYR A 13 9.94 51.81 25.00
N THR A 14 9.01 52.70 24.67
CA THR A 14 7.57 52.37 24.56
C THR A 14 7.20 51.64 23.26
N ARG A 15 8.08 51.67 22.25
CA ARG A 15 7.92 50.96 20.98
C ARG A 15 9.08 49.98 20.76
N PRO A 16 8.83 48.84 20.07
CA PRO A 16 9.90 47.92 19.69
C PRO A 16 10.99 48.68 18.93
N SER A 17 12.19 48.68 19.50
CA SER A 17 13.35 49.41 18.99
C SER A 17 14.49 48.42 18.81
N ILE A 18 15.06 48.39 17.62
CA ILE A 18 16.11 47.44 17.26
C ILE A 18 17.38 48.23 16.95
N LEU A 19 18.46 47.90 17.67
CA LEU A 19 19.80 48.37 17.36
C LEU A 19 20.51 47.32 16.51
N ASN A 20 20.69 47.62 15.23
CA ASN A 20 21.34 46.76 14.22
C ASN A 20 22.73 47.31 13.85
N ASP A 21 23.43 46.62 12.95
CA ASP A 21 24.73 47.02 12.38
C ASP A 21 25.83 47.27 13.43
N LEU A 22 25.81 46.47 14.50
CA LEU A 22 26.80 46.54 15.57
C LEU A 22 28.17 46.10 15.05
N ARG A 23 29.18 46.92 15.34
CA ARG A 23 30.59 46.64 15.05
C ARG A 23 31.30 46.15 16.31
N LYS A 24 32.57 45.76 16.17
CA LYS A 24 33.40 45.32 17.31
C LYS A 24 33.46 46.37 18.42
N ILE A 25 33.41 47.65 18.06
CA ILE A 25 33.35 48.80 18.97
C ILE A 25 32.16 49.67 18.54
N ASN A 26 31.26 49.98 19.47
CA ASN A 26 30.10 50.84 19.23
C ASN A 26 30.09 51.99 20.24
N PHE A 27 29.77 53.20 19.79
CA PHE A 27 29.58 54.37 20.64
C PHE A 27 28.11 54.77 20.63
N ILE A 28 27.45 54.67 21.78
CA ILE A 28 26.03 55.04 21.95
C ILE A 28 25.97 56.26 22.86
N PHE A 29 25.45 57.38 22.35
CA PHE A 29 25.36 58.64 23.08
C PHE A 29 23.95 59.24 22.97
N GLY A 30 23.63 60.16 23.88
CA GLY A 30 22.32 60.80 23.98
C GLY A 30 22.22 61.64 25.25
N ALA A 31 21.20 62.50 25.36
CA ALA A 31 20.98 63.35 26.53
C ALA A 31 20.76 62.54 27.81
N ASN A 32 20.84 63.19 28.97
CA ASN A 32 20.54 62.52 30.25
C ASN A 32 19.07 62.07 30.26
N GLY A 33 18.82 60.86 30.76
CA GLY A 33 17.47 60.27 30.80
C GLY A 33 17.00 59.58 29.51
N THR A 34 17.79 59.51 28.44
CA THR A 34 17.36 58.90 27.15
C THR A 34 17.47 57.37 27.09
N GLY A 35 17.59 56.67 28.23
CA GLY A 35 17.59 55.20 28.26
C GLY A 35 18.94 54.51 27.97
N LYS A 36 20.08 55.22 27.94
CA LYS A 36 21.42 54.61 27.72
C LYS A 36 21.73 53.46 28.69
N THR A 37 21.46 53.66 29.98
CA THR A 37 21.65 52.63 31.01
C THR A 37 20.71 51.44 30.82
N THR A 38 19.54 51.64 30.21
CA THR A 38 18.61 50.54 29.88
C THR A 38 19.23 49.59 28.86
N ILE A 39 19.95 50.12 27.86
CA ILE A 39 20.66 49.27 26.88
C ILE A 39 21.67 48.37 27.58
N SER A 40 22.46 48.89 28.53
CA SER A 40 23.44 48.06 29.25
C SER A 40 22.79 47.01 30.15
N ARG A 41 21.64 47.34 30.77
CA ARG A 41 20.83 46.37 31.55
C ARG A 41 20.20 45.28 30.69
N VAL A 42 19.77 45.60 29.46
CA VAL A 42 19.30 44.61 28.48
C VAL A 42 20.42 43.66 28.07
N ILE A 43 21.63 44.20 27.83
CA ILE A 43 22.81 43.38 27.49
C ILE A 43 23.15 42.44 28.65
N GLU A 44 23.08 42.91 29.90
CA GLU A 44 23.29 42.09 31.12
C GLU A 44 22.15 41.09 31.42
N GLN A 45 21.03 41.14 30.67
CA GLN A 45 19.81 40.39 30.97
C GLN A 45 19.28 40.63 32.40
N ALA A 46 19.29 41.89 32.86
CA ALA A 46 18.80 42.24 34.19
C ALA A 46 17.31 41.89 34.36
N THR A 47 16.92 41.52 35.58
CA THR A 47 15.52 41.19 35.94
C THR A 47 14.54 42.26 35.45
N GLY A 48 13.42 41.84 34.85
CA GLY A 48 12.42 42.73 34.26
C GLY A 48 12.63 43.07 32.78
N HIS A 49 13.69 42.56 32.12
CA HIS A 49 13.97 42.77 30.69
C HIS A 49 13.68 41.53 29.84
N GLU A 50 12.78 40.64 30.27
CA GLU A 50 12.48 39.33 29.65
C GLU A 50 11.96 39.43 28.20
N HIS A 51 11.38 40.57 27.83
CA HIS A 51 10.91 40.86 26.48
C HIS A 51 11.98 41.48 25.56
N CYS A 52 13.20 41.67 26.08
CA CYS A 52 14.33 42.22 25.35
C CYS A 52 15.38 41.11 25.16
N PHE A 53 16.04 41.06 24.00
CA PHE A 53 17.05 40.04 23.73
C PHE A 53 18.16 40.55 22.83
N CYS A 54 19.34 39.94 22.98
CA CYS A 54 20.49 40.16 22.13
C CYS A 54 20.62 38.99 21.15
N GLN A 55 20.80 39.29 19.86
CA GLN A 55 21.20 38.28 18.89
C GLN A 55 22.72 38.19 18.86
N TRP A 56 23.23 36.97 18.74
CA TRP A 56 24.65 36.68 18.75
C TRP A 56 25.07 36.01 17.45
N THR A 57 26.26 36.33 16.96
CA THR A 57 26.92 35.63 15.86
C THR A 57 27.02 34.14 16.21
N GLY A 58 26.50 33.26 15.35
CA GLY A 58 26.46 31.81 15.60
C GLY A 58 25.41 31.34 16.61
N GLY A 59 24.61 32.24 17.18
CA GLY A 59 23.56 31.93 18.16
C GLY A 59 24.08 31.67 19.59
N THR A 60 25.40 31.65 19.80
CA THR A 60 26.00 31.42 21.11
C THR A 60 26.30 32.74 21.84
N PRO A 61 25.71 32.98 23.04
CA PRO A 61 26.07 34.11 23.87
C PRO A 61 27.54 34.06 24.30
N LEU A 62 28.23 35.21 24.24
CA LEU A 62 29.55 35.34 24.86
C LEU A 62 29.39 35.79 26.32
N GLU A 63 30.46 35.66 27.11
CA GLU A 63 30.52 36.25 28.44
C GLU A 63 30.26 37.76 28.35
N VAL A 64 29.21 38.20 29.06
CA VAL A 64 28.79 39.60 29.10
C VAL A 64 29.41 40.28 30.33
N MET A 65 30.17 41.35 30.10
CA MET A 65 30.68 42.22 31.16
C MET A 65 30.07 43.62 31.02
N VAL A 66 29.30 44.04 32.02
CA VAL A 66 28.63 45.35 32.02
C VAL A 66 29.14 46.19 33.19
N TYR A 67 29.72 47.35 32.86
CA TYR A 67 30.12 48.36 33.84
C TYR A 67 29.11 49.51 33.81
N ASN A 68 28.19 49.51 34.77
CA ASN A 68 27.15 50.53 34.93
C ASN A 68 27.00 50.91 36.42
N LYS A 69 26.04 51.78 36.72
CA LYS A 69 25.77 52.17 38.11
C LYS A 69 25.39 50.97 39.00
N ASP A 70 24.64 50.01 38.48
CA ASP A 70 24.25 48.81 39.23
C ASP A 70 25.45 47.91 39.56
N PHE A 71 26.46 47.86 38.69
CA PHE A 71 27.74 47.21 38.98
C PHE A 71 28.50 47.94 40.10
N VAL A 72 28.56 49.27 40.04
CA VAL A 72 29.24 50.06 41.07
C VAL A 72 28.54 49.92 42.42
N ASP A 73 27.22 50.07 42.47
CA ASP A 73 26.42 49.96 43.70
C ASP A 73 26.54 48.55 44.32
N ARG A 74 26.55 47.48 43.51
CA ARG A 74 26.70 46.10 44.01
C ARG A 74 28.10 45.80 44.57
N ASN A 75 29.15 46.40 44.03
CA ASN A 75 30.54 46.01 44.33
C ASN A 75 31.32 47.03 45.17
N PHE A 76 30.87 48.28 45.25
CA PHE A 76 31.58 49.39 45.90
C PHE A 76 30.76 50.14 46.97
N ASN A 77 29.56 49.66 47.32
CA ASN A 77 28.84 50.19 48.49
C ASN A 77 29.63 49.90 49.78
N GLN A 78 29.81 50.93 50.60
CA GLN A 78 30.75 51.03 51.74
C GLN A 78 30.61 49.95 52.85
N GLU A 79 29.64 49.04 52.77
CA GLU A 79 29.42 47.97 53.75
C GLU A 79 29.85 46.57 53.29
N ASN A 80 30.16 46.37 52.01
CA ASN A 80 30.65 45.09 51.52
C ASN A 80 32.08 45.23 51.00
N THR A 81 32.99 44.54 51.67
CA THR A 81 34.30 44.20 51.12
C THR A 81 34.12 43.72 49.69
N ILE A 82 34.85 44.33 48.75
CA ILE A 82 34.96 43.88 47.36
C ILE A 82 35.04 42.35 47.38
N LYS A 83 34.31 41.65 46.51
CA LYS A 83 34.52 40.22 46.23
C LYS A 83 35.90 40.01 45.57
N GLY A 84 36.96 40.41 46.27
CA GLY A 84 38.34 40.05 46.02
C GLY A 84 38.53 38.68 46.61
N ILE A 85 38.46 37.68 45.75
CA ILE A 85 38.65 36.28 46.10
C ILE A 85 40.07 36.11 46.67
N PHE A 86 40.17 35.78 47.95
CA PHE A 86 41.28 35.00 48.49
C PHE A 86 40.71 34.01 49.49
N THR A 87 40.54 32.76 49.07
CA THR A 87 40.26 31.63 49.96
C THR A 87 41.20 30.48 49.59
N LEU A 88 42.02 30.07 50.56
CA LEU A 88 42.98 28.96 50.48
C LEU A 88 42.40 27.75 51.22
N GLY A 89 42.27 26.60 50.54
CA GLY A 89 41.90 25.32 51.15
C GLY A 89 42.11 24.14 50.18
N ASP A 90 42.56 22.99 50.69
CA ASP A 90 42.98 21.82 49.88
C ASP A 90 41.91 21.26 48.92
N ASN A 91 40.63 21.36 49.29
CA ASN A 91 39.49 20.96 48.43
C ASN A 91 39.40 21.77 47.12
N GLN A 92 40.06 22.92 47.05
CA GLN A 92 40.00 23.84 45.91
C GLN A 92 41.02 23.48 44.82
N VAL A 93 42.11 22.80 45.17
CA VAL A 93 43.14 22.36 44.21
C VAL A 93 42.59 21.30 43.25
N GLU A 94 41.76 20.39 43.75
CA GLU A 94 41.08 19.37 42.93
C GLU A 94 40.01 20.00 42.04
N ALA A 95 39.19 20.91 42.58
CA ALA A 95 38.21 21.66 41.83
C ALA A 95 38.85 22.54 40.73
N GLU A 96 39.97 23.21 41.02
CA GLU A 96 40.72 24.02 40.04
C GLU A 96 41.33 23.16 38.94
N LYS A 97 41.83 21.96 39.27
CA LYS A 97 42.29 20.98 38.26
C LYS A 97 41.17 20.48 37.37
N GLU A 98 40.00 20.17 37.94
CA GLU A 98 38.83 19.78 37.15
C GLU A 98 38.35 20.93 36.25
N ILE A 99 38.28 22.16 36.76
CA ILE A 99 37.95 23.35 35.96
C ILE A 99 38.97 23.55 34.84
N ALA A 100 40.26 23.41 35.11
CA ALA A 100 41.33 23.54 34.12
C ALA A 100 41.25 22.45 33.03
N LYS A 101 40.72 21.27 33.37
CA LYS A 101 40.48 20.17 32.41
C LYS A 101 39.19 20.38 31.61
N LEU A 102 38.10 20.77 32.25
CA LEU A 102 36.78 20.90 31.63
C LEU A 102 36.64 22.16 30.77
N LYS A 103 37.30 23.26 31.12
CA LYS A 103 37.29 24.50 30.31
C LYS A 103 37.70 24.30 28.85
N PRO A 104 38.85 23.67 28.53
CA PRO A 104 39.24 23.45 27.13
C PRO A 104 38.32 22.45 26.42
N GLU A 105 37.73 21.49 27.13
CA GLU A 105 36.72 20.58 26.57
C GLU A 105 35.43 21.35 26.20
N LEU A 106 34.97 22.25 27.09
CA LEU A 106 33.86 23.17 26.82
C LEU A 106 34.14 24.07 25.61
N GLU A 107 35.30 24.73 25.58
CA GLU A 107 35.68 25.58 24.44
C GLU A 107 35.74 24.80 23.12
N LYS A 108 36.16 23.52 23.17
CA LYS A 108 36.17 22.65 21.99
C LYS A 108 34.74 22.33 21.54
N LEU A 109 33.88 21.92 22.47
CA LEU A 109 32.47 21.63 22.19
C LEU A 109 31.74 22.87 21.64
N ASP A 110 31.98 24.06 22.21
CA ASP A 110 31.40 25.31 21.72
C ASP A 110 31.87 25.66 20.31
N LYS A 111 33.15 25.41 19.99
CA LYS A 111 33.67 25.57 18.62
C LYS A 111 33.03 24.59 17.66
N ASP A 112 32.85 23.34 18.06
CA ASP A 112 32.23 22.30 17.23
C ASP A 112 30.74 22.59 16.98
N ILE A 113 30.00 23.01 18.01
CA ILE A 113 28.59 23.46 17.88
C ILE A 113 28.49 24.64 16.92
N ASN A 114 29.33 25.66 17.09
CA ASN A 114 29.33 26.83 16.21
C ASN A 114 29.63 26.43 14.75
N LYS A 115 30.61 25.55 14.53
CA LYS A 115 30.95 25.05 13.19
C LYS A 115 29.79 24.29 12.56
N LEU A 116 29.12 23.41 13.31
CA LEU A 116 27.95 22.67 12.84
C LEU A 116 26.77 23.59 12.53
N ASN A 117 26.51 24.58 13.38
CA ASN A 117 25.45 25.58 13.15
C ASN A 117 25.72 26.41 11.90
N ILE A 118 26.96 26.88 11.69
CA ILE A 118 27.35 27.60 10.47
C ILE A 118 27.17 26.71 9.24
N GLN A 119 27.49 25.42 9.32
CA GLN A 119 27.27 24.48 8.20
C GLN A 119 25.78 24.26 7.91
N LEU A 120 24.94 24.18 8.94
CA LEU A 120 23.50 23.96 8.83
C LEU A 120 22.75 25.20 8.33
N GLU A 121 23.05 26.38 8.89
CA GLU A 121 22.27 27.61 8.73
C GLU A 121 23.02 28.77 8.05
N GLY A 122 24.32 28.61 7.77
CA GLY A 122 25.19 29.67 7.29
C GLY A 122 25.62 30.64 8.41
N GLU A 123 26.62 31.48 8.13
CA GLU A 123 27.17 32.44 9.11
C GLU A 123 26.12 33.43 9.67
N ASN A 124 25.09 33.72 8.87
CA ASN A 124 24.03 34.67 9.19
C ASN A 124 22.63 34.02 9.30
N GLN A 125 22.54 32.73 9.63
CA GLN A 125 21.26 31.98 9.73
C GLN A 125 20.37 32.05 8.47
N SER A 126 20.98 32.34 7.32
CA SER A 126 20.32 32.61 6.03
C SER A 126 20.98 31.86 4.87
N GLY A 127 21.74 30.80 5.18
CA GLY A 127 22.56 30.02 4.27
C GLY A 127 22.69 28.54 4.67
N GLY A 128 23.84 27.95 4.35
CA GLY A 128 24.18 26.57 4.71
C GLY A 128 23.33 25.51 4.02
N LYS A 129 23.34 24.30 4.58
CA LYS A 129 22.62 23.13 4.04
C LYS A 129 21.11 23.32 4.00
N LYS A 130 20.52 24.06 4.95
CA LYS A 130 19.08 24.37 4.92
C LYS A 130 18.70 25.17 3.67
N LYS A 131 19.52 26.16 3.30
CA LYS A 131 19.29 26.95 2.07
C LYS A 131 19.48 26.12 0.82
N GLU A 132 20.54 25.30 0.75
CA GLU A 132 20.76 24.40 -0.39
C GLU A 132 19.55 23.46 -0.61
N VAL A 133 18.99 22.91 0.46
CA VAL A 133 17.77 22.08 0.37
C VAL A 133 16.62 22.88 -0.22
N ILE A 134 16.34 24.08 0.29
CA ILE A 134 15.26 24.95 -0.23
C ILE A 134 15.51 25.32 -1.71
N GLU A 135 16.75 25.61 -2.07
CA GLU A 135 17.16 25.95 -3.43
C GLU A 135 17.02 24.78 -4.40
N LEU A 136 17.19 23.53 -3.95
CA LEU A 136 16.99 22.32 -4.75
C LEU A 136 15.52 21.85 -4.77
N GLU A 137 14.78 22.13 -3.70
CA GLU A 137 13.38 21.74 -3.55
C GLU A 137 12.48 22.41 -4.60
N ASN A 138 12.68 23.70 -4.83
CA ASN A 138 11.91 24.48 -5.80
C ASN A 138 12.10 23.98 -7.26
N PRO A 139 13.33 23.78 -7.78
CA PRO A 139 13.57 23.15 -9.07
C PRO A 139 12.95 21.76 -9.19
N LEU A 140 13.10 20.91 -8.17
CA LEU A 140 12.54 19.56 -8.17
C LEU A 140 11.01 19.62 -8.28
N GLN A 141 10.37 20.42 -7.44
CA GLN A 141 8.92 20.62 -7.46
C GLN A 141 8.45 21.11 -8.84
N ASN A 142 9.14 22.11 -9.40
CA ASN A 142 8.82 22.66 -10.72
C ASN A 142 8.99 21.63 -11.85
N GLN A 143 10.02 20.78 -11.80
CA GLN A 143 10.21 19.72 -12.79
C GLN A 143 9.12 18.65 -12.69
N CYS A 144 8.80 18.18 -11.49
CA CYS A 144 7.69 17.25 -11.26
C CYS A 144 6.37 17.84 -11.77
N TRP A 145 6.12 19.11 -11.49
CA TRP A 145 4.90 19.78 -11.92
C TRP A 145 4.81 19.96 -13.44
N LYS A 146 5.93 20.31 -14.11
CA LYS A 146 6.00 20.36 -15.58
C LYS A 146 5.69 19.00 -16.20
N MET A 147 6.19 17.92 -15.62
CA MET A 147 5.88 16.56 -16.09
C MET A 147 4.40 16.23 -15.90
N LYS A 148 3.81 16.59 -14.75
CA LYS A 148 2.37 16.49 -14.53
C LYS A 148 1.60 17.23 -15.62
N GLN A 149 1.91 18.51 -15.86
CA GLN A 149 1.21 19.34 -16.84
C GLN A 149 1.29 18.76 -18.25
N LYS A 150 2.45 18.21 -18.65
CA LYS A 150 2.64 17.58 -19.96
C LYS A 150 1.66 16.42 -20.21
N TYR A 151 1.35 15.63 -19.18
CA TYR A 151 0.50 14.45 -19.32
C TYR A 151 -0.86 14.57 -18.62
N ASP A 152 -1.18 15.74 -18.06
CA ASP A 152 -2.36 15.92 -17.23
C ASP A 152 -3.63 15.61 -18.00
N THR A 153 -3.73 16.07 -19.25
CA THR A 153 -4.93 15.87 -20.09
C THR A 153 -5.25 14.41 -20.34
N ILE A 154 -4.24 13.55 -20.36
CA ILE A 154 -4.35 12.11 -20.64
C ILE A 154 -4.62 11.33 -19.35
N PHE A 155 -3.82 11.59 -18.30
CA PHE A 155 -3.87 10.83 -17.04
C PHE A 155 -4.63 11.56 -15.92
N GLN A 156 -5.64 12.34 -16.29
CA GLN A 156 -6.45 13.14 -15.36
C GLN A 156 -6.97 12.32 -14.18
N GLN A 157 -7.51 11.14 -14.46
CA GLN A 157 -8.05 10.24 -13.45
C GLN A 157 -6.95 9.58 -12.61
N ALA A 158 -5.84 9.16 -13.23
CA ALA A 158 -4.73 8.54 -12.51
C ALA A 158 -4.04 9.50 -11.53
N PHE A 159 -4.05 10.80 -11.81
CA PHE A 159 -3.47 11.82 -10.94
C PHE A 159 -4.42 12.32 -9.85
N THR A 160 -5.65 11.81 -9.77
CA THR A 160 -6.66 12.23 -8.78
C THR A 160 -6.12 12.24 -7.35
N GLY A 161 -6.45 13.28 -6.59
CA GLY A 161 -5.93 13.51 -5.24
C GLY A 161 -4.60 14.28 -5.17
N PHE A 162 -3.82 14.29 -6.26
CA PHE A 162 -2.51 14.96 -6.33
C PHE A 162 -2.47 16.15 -7.32
N ARG A 163 -3.54 16.38 -8.09
CA ARG A 163 -3.61 17.43 -9.13
C ARG A 163 -3.69 18.87 -8.63
N GLY A 164 -4.00 19.09 -7.34
CA GLY A 164 -4.22 20.42 -6.77
C GLY A 164 -3.03 21.04 -6.05
N SER A 165 -1.90 20.33 -5.92
CA SER A 165 -0.73 20.83 -5.20
C SER A 165 0.56 20.27 -5.79
N ALA A 166 1.48 21.16 -6.16
CA ALA A 166 2.79 20.79 -6.66
C ALA A 166 3.61 20.00 -5.63
N ASP A 167 3.48 20.34 -4.34
CA ASP A 167 4.11 19.58 -3.25
C ASP A 167 3.57 18.17 -3.13
N LYS A 168 2.24 18.00 -3.14
CA LYS A 168 1.62 16.66 -3.06
C LYS A 168 2.04 15.79 -4.24
N PHE A 169 2.09 16.36 -5.45
CA PHE A 169 2.52 15.63 -6.64
C PHE A 169 3.99 15.22 -6.56
N LYS A 170 4.88 16.15 -6.17
CA LYS A 170 6.31 15.86 -5.95
C LYS A 170 6.51 14.74 -4.92
N GLN A 171 5.82 14.81 -3.77
CA GLN A 171 5.89 13.76 -2.75
C GLN A 171 5.45 12.40 -3.31
N LYS A 172 4.37 12.36 -4.09
CA LYS A 172 3.91 11.13 -4.76
C LYS A 172 4.96 10.60 -5.73
N VAL A 173 5.59 11.45 -6.54
CA VAL A 173 6.69 11.04 -7.45
C VAL A 173 7.86 10.43 -6.68
N LEU A 174 8.25 11.01 -5.53
CA LEU A 174 9.32 10.47 -4.70
C LEU A 174 8.97 9.11 -4.09
N ILE A 175 7.72 8.93 -3.65
CA ILE A 175 7.21 7.63 -3.18
C ILE A 175 7.25 6.61 -4.31
N GLU A 176 6.71 6.93 -5.49
CA GLU A 176 6.75 6.02 -6.63
C GLU A 176 8.18 5.66 -7.04
N LYS A 177 9.12 6.61 -6.97
CA LYS A 177 10.53 6.32 -7.24
C LYS A 177 11.15 5.31 -6.26
N SER A 178 10.73 5.29 -5.00
CA SER A 178 11.31 4.42 -3.97
C SER A 178 10.59 3.08 -3.81
N SER A 179 9.28 3.01 -4.09
CA SER A 179 8.46 1.83 -3.82
C SER A 179 7.85 1.14 -5.04
N ASN A 180 7.84 1.78 -6.22
CA ASN A 180 7.21 1.21 -7.40
C ASN A 180 8.10 0.14 -8.04
N ASN A 181 7.55 -1.08 -8.16
CA ASN A 181 8.21 -2.23 -8.79
C ASN A 181 7.51 -2.66 -10.09
N ALA A 182 6.61 -1.83 -10.63
CA ALA A 182 5.93 -2.13 -11.89
C ALA A 182 6.92 -2.15 -13.06
N GLU A 183 6.66 -3.03 -14.02
CA GLU A 183 7.43 -3.08 -15.26
C GLU A 183 7.30 -1.76 -16.03
N VAL A 184 8.43 -1.24 -16.48
CA VAL A 184 8.45 0.00 -17.28
C VAL A 184 7.95 -0.31 -18.67
N VAL A 185 6.79 0.24 -19.00
CA VAL A 185 6.14 0.12 -20.31
C VAL A 185 6.22 1.44 -21.07
N SER A 186 6.00 1.38 -22.39
CA SER A 186 6.01 2.57 -23.24
C SER A 186 4.85 3.51 -22.90
N PHE A 187 5.00 4.77 -23.29
CA PHE A 187 3.94 5.78 -23.16
C PHE A 187 2.65 5.36 -23.87
N ASP A 188 2.75 4.75 -25.06
CA ASP A 188 1.59 4.34 -25.84
C ASP A 188 0.78 3.25 -25.12
N ILE A 189 1.45 2.28 -24.49
CA ILE A 189 0.81 1.24 -23.68
C ILE A 189 0.12 1.86 -22.46
N LEU A 190 0.75 2.82 -21.78
CA LEU A 190 0.13 3.50 -20.64
C LEU A 190 -1.10 4.28 -21.05
N LYS A 191 -1.05 4.95 -22.20
CA LYS A 191 -2.16 5.72 -22.74
C LYS A 191 -3.36 4.80 -23.04
N GLU A 192 -3.16 3.72 -23.80
CA GLU A 192 -4.21 2.74 -24.12
C GLU A 192 -4.84 2.13 -22.85
N LYS A 193 -3.99 1.74 -21.89
CA LYS A 193 -4.46 1.22 -20.59
C LYS A 193 -5.26 2.26 -19.81
N SER A 194 -4.84 3.53 -19.84
CA SER A 194 -5.55 4.59 -19.13
C SER A 194 -6.94 4.86 -19.72
N GLU A 195 -7.07 4.80 -21.04
CA GLU A 195 -8.36 4.92 -21.73
C GLU A 195 -9.30 3.78 -21.34
N THR A 196 -8.78 2.57 -21.13
CA THR A 196 -9.57 1.39 -20.75
C THR A 196 -9.92 1.36 -19.25
N ILE A 197 -8.97 1.69 -18.37
CA ILE A 197 -9.15 1.58 -16.91
C ILE A 197 -9.98 2.76 -16.36
N PHE A 198 -9.81 3.95 -16.93
CA PHE A 198 -10.45 5.17 -16.46
C PHE A 198 -11.57 5.67 -17.38
N SER A 199 -12.07 4.83 -18.30
CA SER A 199 -13.26 5.13 -19.09
C SER A 199 -14.45 5.41 -18.18
N GLU A 200 -15.26 6.42 -18.53
CA GLU A 200 -16.53 6.70 -17.86
C GLU A 200 -17.44 5.46 -17.99
N ASN A 201 -17.71 4.80 -16.85
CA ASN A 201 -18.48 3.57 -16.72
C ASN A 201 -17.80 2.33 -17.33
N PRO A 202 -16.94 1.61 -16.57
CA PRO A 202 -16.73 0.21 -16.85
C PRO A 202 -18.08 -0.50 -16.65
N ASP A 203 -18.77 -0.81 -17.76
CA ASP A 203 -19.92 -1.69 -17.71
C ASP A 203 -19.45 -2.99 -17.09
N LYS A 204 -19.91 -3.27 -15.87
CA LYS A 204 -19.60 -4.52 -15.18
C LYS A 204 -20.25 -5.64 -15.98
N ARG A 205 -19.51 -6.20 -16.93
CA ARG A 205 -19.98 -7.31 -17.74
C ARG A 205 -20.07 -8.54 -16.86
N GLU A 206 -21.19 -9.22 -16.95
CA GLU A 206 -21.32 -10.55 -16.36
C GLU A 206 -20.31 -11.47 -17.02
N ILE A 207 -19.56 -12.21 -16.20
CA ILE A 207 -18.59 -13.19 -16.68
C ILE A 207 -19.37 -14.28 -17.41
N LEU A 208 -19.02 -14.53 -18.66
CA LEU A 208 -19.65 -15.59 -19.42
C LEU A 208 -19.29 -16.95 -18.78
N PRO A 209 -20.28 -17.80 -18.49
CA PRO A 209 -19.99 -19.13 -17.96
C PRO A 209 -19.21 -19.95 -19.00
N ILE A 210 -18.29 -20.77 -18.52
CA ILE A 210 -17.47 -21.64 -19.37
C ILE A 210 -18.28 -22.90 -19.69
N ILE A 211 -18.37 -23.23 -20.97
CA ILE A 211 -19.01 -24.47 -21.42
C ILE A 211 -18.03 -25.63 -21.20
N ASN A 212 -18.40 -26.59 -20.35
CA ASN A 212 -17.62 -27.79 -20.14
C ASN A 212 -18.24 -28.98 -20.88
N ALA A 213 -17.67 -29.32 -22.05
CA ALA A 213 -18.07 -30.48 -22.83
C ALA A 213 -17.27 -31.75 -22.50
N GLN A 214 -16.29 -31.69 -21.58
CA GLN A 214 -15.43 -32.82 -21.26
C GLN A 214 -16.20 -34.07 -20.82
N PRO A 215 -17.26 -33.99 -19.98
CA PRO A 215 -18.03 -35.16 -19.60
C PRO A 215 -18.64 -35.91 -20.79
N LEU A 216 -19.09 -35.20 -21.84
CA LEU A 216 -19.61 -35.83 -23.06
C LEU A 216 -18.50 -36.55 -23.83
N MET A 217 -17.33 -35.92 -23.94
CA MET A 217 -16.16 -36.50 -24.60
C MET A 217 -15.68 -37.76 -23.87
N ASP A 218 -15.64 -37.73 -22.54
CA ASP A 218 -15.24 -38.87 -21.72
C ASP A 218 -16.24 -40.03 -21.86
N MET A 219 -17.54 -39.72 -21.84
CA MET A 219 -18.61 -40.71 -22.05
C MET A 219 -18.53 -41.38 -23.42
N ALA A 220 -18.17 -40.63 -24.48
CA ALA A 220 -18.02 -41.16 -25.83
C ALA A 220 -16.86 -42.16 -25.99
N LEU A 221 -15.90 -42.16 -25.05
CA LEU A 221 -14.74 -43.06 -25.07
C LEU A 221 -14.95 -44.36 -24.30
N LEU A 222 -16.08 -44.52 -23.60
CA LEU A 222 -16.35 -45.70 -22.79
C LEU A 222 -16.44 -46.97 -23.65
N ASP A 223 -15.69 -48.00 -23.26
CA ASP A 223 -15.59 -49.25 -24.02
C ASP A 223 -16.92 -50.01 -24.14
N ILE A 224 -17.87 -49.79 -23.21
CA ILE A 224 -19.22 -50.36 -23.29
C ILE A 224 -19.94 -49.99 -24.59
N LEU A 225 -19.65 -48.81 -25.17
CA LEU A 225 -20.23 -48.37 -26.44
C LEU A 225 -19.66 -49.13 -27.65
N LYS A 226 -18.49 -49.76 -27.51
CA LYS A 226 -17.85 -50.60 -28.54
C LYS A 226 -18.31 -52.06 -28.44
N LYS A 227 -18.93 -52.43 -27.32
CA LYS A 227 -19.35 -53.80 -27.04
C LYS A 227 -20.79 -54.01 -27.52
N SER A 228 -21.03 -55.13 -28.21
CA SER A 228 -22.39 -55.59 -28.50
C SER A 228 -22.96 -56.26 -27.25
N ILE A 229 -24.04 -55.71 -26.70
CA ILE A 229 -24.75 -56.30 -25.56
C ILE A 229 -25.78 -57.27 -26.11
N VAL A 230 -25.41 -58.54 -26.14
CA VAL A 230 -26.28 -59.66 -26.52
C VAL A 230 -26.33 -60.66 -25.39
N GLY A 231 -27.40 -61.46 -25.33
CA GLY A 231 -27.50 -62.55 -24.37
C GLY A 231 -26.40 -63.61 -24.57
N SER A 232 -26.25 -64.50 -23.61
CA SER A 232 -25.25 -65.58 -23.66
C SER A 232 -25.39 -66.41 -24.94
N GLN A 233 -24.30 -66.56 -25.68
CA GLN A 233 -24.30 -67.22 -26.99
C GLN A 233 -24.16 -68.76 -26.89
N ASP A 234 -23.72 -69.27 -25.74
CA ASP A 234 -23.47 -70.69 -25.50
C ASP A 234 -24.74 -71.47 -25.06
N ILE A 235 -25.92 -71.05 -25.54
CA ILE A 235 -27.22 -71.59 -25.13
C ILE A 235 -28.05 -71.94 -26.37
N ASP A 236 -28.75 -73.08 -26.31
CA ASP A 236 -29.52 -73.63 -27.44
C ASP A 236 -30.53 -72.66 -28.06
N ILE A 237 -31.14 -71.78 -27.26
CA ILE A 237 -32.12 -70.79 -27.76
C ILE A 237 -31.48 -69.59 -28.47
N ALA A 238 -30.18 -69.34 -28.27
CA ALA A 238 -29.48 -68.16 -28.78
C ALA A 238 -29.51 -68.09 -30.31
N ALA A 239 -29.29 -69.21 -30.99
CA ALA A 239 -29.25 -69.28 -32.45
C ALA A 239 -30.56 -68.79 -33.09
N MET A 240 -31.70 -69.17 -32.52
CA MET A 240 -33.02 -68.76 -33.02
C MET A 240 -33.30 -67.29 -32.72
N ILE A 241 -32.98 -66.83 -31.50
CA ILE A 241 -33.18 -65.43 -31.09
C ILE A 241 -32.37 -64.48 -31.96
N ASN A 242 -31.10 -64.82 -32.21
CA ASN A 242 -30.23 -64.02 -33.07
C ASN A 242 -30.70 -64.02 -34.53
N LYS A 243 -31.12 -65.18 -35.05
CA LYS A 243 -31.63 -65.28 -36.43
C LYS A 243 -32.86 -64.40 -36.67
N LEU A 244 -33.74 -64.32 -35.67
CA LEU A 244 -34.97 -63.52 -35.75
C LEU A 244 -34.76 -62.07 -35.31
N GLY A 245 -33.63 -61.75 -34.66
CA GLY A 245 -33.36 -60.42 -34.10
C GLY A 245 -34.39 -59.99 -33.04
N ASN A 246 -35.00 -60.95 -32.33
CA ASN A 246 -36.15 -60.71 -31.46
C ASN A 246 -35.82 -60.77 -29.96
N SER A 247 -34.55 -60.52 -29.59
CA SER A 247 -34.08 -60.60 -28.19
C SER A 247 -34.93 -59.76 -27.23
N ASP A 248 -35.27 -58.52 -27.58
CA ASP A 248 -36.09 -57.65 -26.72
C ASP A 248 -37.50 -58.20 -26.49
N TRP A 249 -38.09 -58.78 -27.54
CA TRP A 249 -39.40 -59.42 -27.45
C TRP A 249 -39.35 -60.66 -26.55
N VAL A 250 -38.29 -61.49 -26.68
CA VAL A 250 -38.11 -62.64 -25.78
C VAL A 250 -37.92 -62.16 -24.34
N LYS A 251 -37.13 -61.12 -24.11
CA LYS A 251 -36.91 -60.53 -22.77
C LYS A 251 -38.22 -60.08 -22.13
N GLN A 252 -39.07 -59.38 -22.89
CA GLN A 252 -40.41 -58.99 -22.43
C GLN A 252 -41.30 -60.21 -22.15
N GLY A 253 -41.18 -61.26 -22.98
CA GLY A 253 -41.91 -62.52 -22.86
C GLY A 253 -41.60 -63.30 -21.57
N ILE A 254 -40.38 -63.18 -21.02
CA ILE A 254 -39.97 -63.88 -19.79
C ILE A 254 -40.88 -63.54 -18.61
N TYR A 255 -41.26 -62.26 -18.47
CA TYR A 255 -42.17 -61.84 -17.41
C TYR A 255 -43.49 -62.63 -17.46
N PHE A 256 -44.08 -62.75 -18.64
CA PHE A 256 -45.35 -63.48 -18.81
C PHE A 256 -45.18 -64.99 -18.61
N HIS A 257 -44.05 -65.57 -19.06
CA HIS A 257 -43.74 -66.99 -18.86
C HIS A 257 -43.62 -67.35 -17.37
N GLN A 258 -42.95 -66.50 -16.57
CA GLN A 258 -42.79 -66.70 -15.13
C GLN A 258 -44.11 -66.69 -14.34
N HIS A 259 -45.14 -66.01 -14.87
CA HIS A 259 -46.46 -65.88 -14.23
C HIS A 259 -47.52 -66.84 -14.83
N ASN A 260 -47.11 -67.79 -15.67
CA ASN A 260 -48.01 -68.69 -16.39
C ASN A 260 -47.72 -70.18 -16.09
N ASP A 261 -47.38 -70.51 -14.84
CA ASP A 261 -47.23 -71.90 -14.35
C ASP A 261 -46.42 -72.83 -15.26
N ASN A 262 -45.26 -72.36 -15.76
CA ASN A 262 -44.40 -73.06 -16.72
C ASN A 262 -45.06 -73.43 -18.06
N HIS A 263 -46.09 -72.70 -18.49
CA HIS A 263 -46.67 -72.81 -19.83
C HIS A 263 -46.21 -71.65 -20.71
N CYS A 264 -45.90 -71.93 -21.97
CA CYS A 264 -45.54 -70.91 -22.94
C CYS A 264 -46.73 -69.94 -23.14
N PRO A 265 -46.54 -68.61 -22.98
CA PRO A 265 -47.63 -67.64 -23.12
C PRO A 265 -48.16 -67.50 -24.55
N PHE A 266 -47.50 -68.12 -25.54
CA PHE A 266 -47.89 -68.05 -26.96
C PHE A 266 -48.56 -69.34 -27.44
N CYS A 267 -47.87 -70.48 -27.36
CA CYS A 267 -48.40 -71.76 -27.84
C CYS A 267 -49.16 -72.55 -26.77
N GLN A 268 -49.16 -72.09 -25.52
CA GLN A 268 -49.85 -72.69 -24.36
C GLN A 268 -49.37 -74.11 -24.01
N GLN A 269 -48.27 -74.57 -24.61
CA GLN A 269 -47.66 -75.85 -24.29
C GLN A 269 -46.86 -75.77 -22.99
N PRO A 270 -46.78 -76.88 -22.21
CA PRO A 270 -45.92 -76.95 -21.05
C PRO A 270 -44.45 -76.82 -21.48
N THR A 271 -43.69 -76.05 -20.71
CA THR A 271 -42.24 -75.89 -20.86
C THR A 271 -41.52 -76.65 -19.76
N ASP A 272 -40.39 -77.27 -20.09
CA ASP A 272 -39.59 -77.96 -19.09
C ASP A 272 -38.68 -76.99 -18.32
N LYS A 273 -38.07 -77.50 -17.24
CA LYS A 273 -37.15 -76.70 -16.41
C LYS A 273 -35.90 -76.28 -17.18
N ILE A 274 -35.51 -77.03 -18.21
CA ILE A 274 -34.32 -76.76 -19.02
C ILE A 274 -34.57 -75.51 -19.88
N PHE A 275 -35.74 -75.38 -20.48
CA PHE A 275 -36.13 -74.20 -21.25
C PHE A 275 -36.21 -72.95 -20.38
N ALA A 276 -36.85 -73.03 -19.21
CA ALA A 276 -36.92 -71.91 -18.27
C ALA A 276 -35.53 -71.46 -17.81
N GLN A 277 -34.62 -72.41 -17.54
CA GLN A 277 -33.24 -72.12 -17.20
C GLN A 277 -32.48 -71.51 -18.38
N SER A 278 -32.69 -72.00 -19.61
CA SER A 278 -32.07 -71.45 -20.83
C SER A 278 -32.45 -69.98 -21.06
N LEU A 279 -33.70 -69.59 -20.78
CA LEU A 279 -34.14 -68.19 -20.83
C LEU A 279 -33.41 -67.33 -19.79
N LYS A 280 -33.24 -67.84 -18.56
CA LYS A 280 -32.52 -67.15 -17.49
C LYS A 280 -31.03 -67.01 -17.79
N ASP A 281 -30.41 -68.06 -18.32
CA ASP A 281 -28.98 -68.09 -18.64
C ASP A 281 -28.68 -67.21 -19.88
N PHE A 282 -29.64 -67.07 -20.80
CA PHE A 282 -29.50 -66.18 -21.95
C PHE A 282 -29.46 -64.72 -21.51
N PHE A 283 -30.31 -64.33 -20.56
CA PHE A 283 -30.29 -63.00 -19.92
C PHE A 283 -29.64 -63.06 -18.54
N ASN A 284 -28.37 -63.46 -18.51
CA ASN A 284 -27.62 -63.61 -17.26
C ASN A 284 -27.26 -62.26 -16.60
N ASP A 285 -26.62 -62.36 -15.43
CA ASP A 285 -26.19 -61.20 -14.65
C ASP A 285 -25.23 -60.27 -15.42
N SER A 286 -24.40 -60.80 -16.35
CA SER A 286 -23.51 -59.97 -17.17
C SER A 286 -24.30 -59.11 -18.15
N TYR A 287 -25.29 -59.70 -18.83
CA TYR A 287 -26.17 -58.98 -19.75
C TYR A 287 -26.96 -57.88 -19.02
N GLU A 288 -27.55 -58.20 -17.87
CA GLU A 288 -28.30 -57.21 -17.08
C GLU A 288 -27.40 -56.09 -16.53
N ALA A 289 -26.19 -56.42 -16.07
CA ALA A 289 -25.22 -55.43 -15.61
C ALA A 289 -24.79 -54.48 -16.74
N GLU A 290 -24.51 -55.01 -17.93
CA GLU A 290 -24.13 -54.21 -19.10
C GLU A 290 -25.28 -53.32 -19.58
N LEU A 291 -26.50 -53.85 -19.61
CA LEU A 291 -27.69 -53.06 -19.94
C LEU A 291 -27.91 -51.93 -18.92
N HIS A 292 -27.67 -52.19 -17.64
CA HIS A 292 -27.75 -51.17 -16.60
C HIS A 292 -26.72 -50.06 -16.82
N VAL A 293 -25.47 -50.40 -17.16
CA VAL A 293 -24.41 -49.42 -17.49
C VAL A 293 -24.82 -48.55 -18.67
N ILE A 294 -25.33 -49.12 -19.77
CA ILE A 294 -25.80 -48.31 -20.91
C ILE A 294 -26.98 -47.42 -20.54
N THR A 295 -27.92 -47.93 -19.74
CA THR A 295 -29.08 -47.15 -19.30
C THR A 295 -28.65 -45.95 -18.45
N GLN A 296 -27.72 -46.15 -17.52
CA GLN A 296 -27.13 -45.05 -16.74
C GLN A 296 -26.36 -44.07 -17.63
N LEU A 297 -25.60 -44.57 -18.59
CA LEU A 297 -24.84 -43.76 -19.53
C LEU A 297 -25.76 -42.86 -20.35
N ALA A 298 -26.87 -43.39 -20.87
CA ALA A 298 -27.86 -42.62 -21.62
C ALA A 298 -28.46 -41.48 -20.78
N HIS A 299 -28.80 -41.76 -19.51
CA HIS A 299 -29.31 -40.74 -18.59
C HIS A 299 -28.26 -39.65 -18.30
N SER A 300 -27.00 -40.04 -18.04
CA SER A 300 -25.90 -39.10 -17.82
C SER A 300 -25.61 -38.24 -19.05
N TYR A 301 -25.69 -38.84 -20.25
CA TYR A 301 -25.50 -38.14 -21.51
C TYR A 301 -26.60 -37.08 -21.75
N GLN A 302 -27.86 -37.45 -21.52
CA GLN A 302 -29.00 -36.54 -21.61
C GLN A 302 -28.84 -35.34 -20.65
N LYS A 303 -28.48 -35.63 -19.39
CA LYS A 303 -28.27 -34.59 -18.39
C LYS A 303 -27.15 -33.61 -18.77
N ALA A 304 -26.03 -34.12 -19.28
CA ALA A 304 -24.92 -33.28 -19.72
C ALA A 304 -25.31 -32.36 -20.91
N ILE A 305 -26.14 -32.84 -21.84
CA ILE A 305 -26.68 -32.01 -22.93
C ILE A 305 -27.59 -30.90 -22.39
N GLU A 306 -28.44 -31.20 -21.41
CA GLU A 306 -29.35 -30.22 -20.80
C GLU A 306 -28.57 -29.12 -20.07
N GLU A 307 -27.50 -29.49 -19.34
CA GLU A 307 -26.61 -28.54 -18.66
C GLU A 307 -25.89 -27.60 -19.64
N ILE A 308 -25.35 -28.14 -20.74
CA ILE A 308 -24.71 -27.34 -21.78
C ILE A 308 -25.72 -26.42 -22.47
N SER A 309 -26.91 -26.93 -22.79
CA SER A 309 -27.98 -26.15 -23.43
C SER A 309 -28.44 -24.99 -22.54
N SER A 310 -28.59 -25.23 -21.23
CA SER A 310 -28.92 -24.20 -20.25
C SER A 310 -27.83 -23.13 -20.14
N THR A 311 -26.57 -23.55 -20.15
CA THR A 311 -25.41 -22.64 -20.14
C THR A 311 -25.40 -21.75 -21.39
N LEU A 312 -25.66 -22.33 -22.57
CA LEU A 312 -25.78 -21.60 -23.83
C LEU A 312 -26.92 -20.58 -23.81
N GLN A 313 -28.09 -20.95 -23.30
CA GLN A 313 -29.22 -20.01 -23.15
C GLN A 313 -28.88 -18.84 -22.23
N THR A 314 -28.12 -19.09 -21.16
CA THR A 314 -27.62 -18.04 -20.26
C THR A 314 -26.68 -17.09 -21.00
N ILE A 315 -25.71 -17.62 -21.76
CA ILE A 315 -24.79 -16.80 -22.58
C ILE A 315 -25.55 -15.92 -23.58
N ILE A 316 -26.54 -16.48 -24.29
CA ILE A 316 -27.37 -15.72 -25.23
C ILE A 316 -28.14 -14.60 -24.52
N THR A 317 -28.67 -14.88 -23.32
CA THR A 317 -29.41 -13.90 -22.52
C THR A 317 -28.50 -12.77 -22.01
N ILE A 318 -27.27 -13.08 -21.61
CA ILE A 318 -26.27 -12.06 -21.23
C ILE A 318 -25.94 -11.20 -22.45
N GLN A 319 -25.71 -11.80 -23.62
CA GLN A 319 -25.39 -11.06 -24.84
C GLN A 319 -26.53 -10.16 -25.32
N SER A 320 -27.79 -10.59 -25.20
CA SER A 320 -28.94 -9.77 -25.60
C SER A 320 -29.13 -8.55 -24.71
N ARG A 321 -28.85 -8.66 -23.40
CA ARG A 321 -28.85 -7.54 -22.46
C ARG A 321 -27.76 -6.51 -22.73
N VAL A 322 -26.63 -6.94 -23.29
CA VAL A 322 -25.51 -6.03 -23.65
C VAL A 322 -25.78 -5.27 -24.96
N ARG A 323 -26.71 -5.75 -25.80
CA ARG A 323 -27.06 -5.10 -27.08
C ARG A 323 -28.25 -4.15 -26.99
N ALA A 324 -29.01 -4.16 -25.89
CA ALA A 324 -30.14 -3.28 -25.63
C ALA A 324 -29.69 -2.06 -24.82
#